data_AF-A0A2W7MGG4-F1
#
_entry.id   AF-A0A2W7MGG4-F1
#
_cell.length_a   1.000
_cell.length_b   1.000
_cell.length_c   1.000
_cell.angle_alpha   90.00
_cell.angle_beta   90.00
_cell.angle_gamma   90.00
#
_symmetry.space_group_name_H-M   'P 1'
#
loop_
_entity.id
_entity.type
_entity.pdbx_description
1 polymer ?
#
loop_
_entity_poly.entity_id
_entity_poly.type
_entity_poly.pdbx_seq_one_letter_code
_entity_poly.pdbx_strand_id
1 'polypeptide(L)' 'MTKNKPKPDDRTDNVEKLKDMVENTRDNMEAAEETMAFADGEELEAIREKNARREKSIDGFRKEILDEATARKKGYSQDQ' A
#
# COMPACT_ATOMS: atom_id res chain seq x y z
N MET A 1 5.53 34.95 -20.18
CA MET A 1 5.11 33.53 -20.30
C MET A 1 5.99 32.71 -19.36
N THR A 2 5.60 32.56 -18.10
CA THR A 2 6.33 31.70 -17.15
C THR A 2 6.02 30.25 -17.51
N LYS A 3 7.02 29.56 -18.09
CA LYS A 3 6.94 28.12 -18.37
C LYS A 3 6.94 27.39 -17.02
N ASN A 4 5.77 27.15 -16.45
CA ASN A 4 5.60 26.21 -15.34
C ASN A 4 5.84 24.81 -15.92
N LYS A 5 7.10 24.36 -15.96
CA LYS A 5 7.43 22.98 -16.29
C LYS A 5 7.16 22.18 -15.00
N PRO A 6 6.08 21.37 -14.92
CA PRO A 6 5.86 20.54 -13.74
C PRO A 6 7.11 19.70 -13.51
N LYS A 7 7.58 19.65 -12.26
CA LYS A 7 8.70 18.79 -11.89
C LYS A 7 8.33 17.35 -12.28
N PRO A 8 9.25 16.58 -12.88
CA PRO A 8 9.01 15.15 -13.06
C PRO A 8 8.71 14.57 -11.67
N ASP A 9 7.61 13.83 -11.58
CA ASP A 9 7.19 13.19 -10.34
C ASP A 9 8.30 12.23 -9.91
N ASP A 10 8.84 12.43 -8.70
CA ASP A 10 9.94 11.62 -8.20
C ASP A 10 9.40 10.29 -7.71
N ARG A 11 9.25 9.34 -8.64
CA ARG A 11 8.73 7.99 -8.36
C ARG A 11 9.78 7.09 -7.71
N THR A 12 10.94 7.61 -7.30
CA THR A 12 12.03 6.78 -6.77
C THR A 12 11.75 6.22 -5.39
N ASP A 13 10.81 6.80 -4.64
CA ASP A 13 10.43 6.38 -3.28
C ASP A 13 9.02 5.80 -3.16
N ASN A 14 8.24 5.77 -4.24
CA ASN A 14 6.86 5.28 -4.22
C ASN A 14 6.78 3.78 -3.90
N VAL A 15 7.71 2.98 -4.43
CA VAL A 15 7.77 1.53 -4.16
C VAL A 15 8.04 1.29 -2.68
N GLU A 16 8.97 2.03 -2.10
CA GLU A 16 9.39 1.95 -0.71
C GLU A 16 8.26 2.36 0.22
N LYS A 17 7.60 3.50 -0.04
CA LYS A 17 6.41 3.94 0.71
C LYS A 17 5.27 2.93 0.65
N LEU A 18 4.99 2.37 -0.52
CA LEU A 18 3.92 1.37 -0.67
C LEU A 18 4.25 0.08 0.11
N LYS A 19 5.52 -0.35 0.12
CA LYS A 19 5.96 -1.48 0.96
C LYS A 19 5.77 -1.18 2.44
N ASP A 20 6.16 0.00 2.90
CA ASP A 20 5.97 0.40 4.30
C ASP A 20 4.48 0.44 4.66
N MET A 21 3.62 0.93 3.77
CA MET A 21 2.17 0.91 3.96
C MET A 21 1.60 -0.51 4.03
N VAL A 22 2.10 -1.44 3.22
CA VAL A 22 1.72 -2.85 3.28
C VAL A 22 2.10 -3.47 4.62
N GLU A 23 3.35 -3.30 5.06
CA GLU A 23 3.82 -3.87 6.33
C GLU A 23 3.06 -3.26 7.52
N ASN A 24 2.94 -1.94 7.59
CA ASN A 24 2.13 -1.27 8.62
C ASN A 24 0.67 -1.76 8.63
N THR A 25 0.09 -2.03 7.46
CA THR A 25 -1.29 -2.53 7.38
C THR A 25 -1.39 -3.97 7.90
N ARG A 26 -0.37 -4.80 7.64
CA ARG A 26 -0.29 -6.17 8.17
C ARG A 26 -0.13 -6.19 9.69
N ASP A 27 0.76 -5.36 10.23
CA ASP A 27 0.95 -5.24 11.68
C ASP A 27 -0.35 -4.82 12.38
N ASN A 28 -1.09 -3.88 11.76
CA ASN A 28 -2.40 -3.46 12.26
C ASN A 28 -3.49 -4.54 12.14
N MET A 29 -3.36 -5.48 11.20
CA MET A 29 -4.27 -6.63 11.09
C MET A 29 -3.95 -7.65 12.19
N GLU A 30 -2.68 -8.00 12.36
CA GLU A 30 -2.21 -8.95 13.38
C GLU A 30 -2.55 -8.47 14.80
N ALA A 31 -2.26 -7.20 15.11
CA ALA A 31 -2.65 -6.60 16.38
C ALA A 31 -4.17 -6.62 16.60
N ALA A 32 -4.97 -6.45 15.54
CA ALA A 32 -6.42 -6.55 15.66
C ALA A 32 -6.88 -8.00 15.86
N GLU A 33 -6.24 -8.98 15.21
CA GLU A 33 -6.52 -10.41 15.42
C GLU A 33 -6.20 -10.85 16.84
N GLU A 34 -5.12 -10.35 17.44
CA GLU A 34 -4.81 -10.60 18.86
C GLU A 34 -5.94 -10.09 19.78
N THR A 35 -6.51 -8.91 19.47
CA THR A 35 -7.63 -8.38 20.25
C THR A 35 -8.94 -9.16 20.05
N MET A 36 -9.10 -9.91 18.96
CA MET A 36 -10.30 -10.73 18.73
C MET A 36 -10.46 -11.83 19.78
N ALA A 37 -9.37 -12.27 20.43
CA ALA A 37 -9.45 -13.24 21.52
C ALA A 37 -10.25 -12.75 22.74
N PHE A 38 -10.42 -11.42 22.86
CA PHE A 38 -11.14 -10.77 23.96
C PHE A 38 -12.42 -10.08 23.50
N ALA A 39 -12.69 -10.03 22.20
CA ALA A 39 -13.86 -9.39 21.61
C ALA A 39 -15.01 -10.40 21.40
N ASP A 40 -16.24 -9.92 21.47
CA ASP A 40 -17.44 -10.71 21.17
C ASP A 40 -18.46 -9.91 20.35
N GLY A 41 -19.52 -10.60 19.92
CA GLY A 41 -20.66 -10.01 19.25
C GLY A 41 -20.30 -9.06 18.10
N GLU A 42 -20.75 -7.81 18.21
CA GLU A 42 -20.56 -6.77 17.20
C GLU A 42 -19.10 -6.33 17.05
N GLU A 43 -18.32 -6.34 18.14
CA GLU A 43 -16.91 -5.95 18.11
C GLU A 43 -16.07 -6.96 17.31
N LEU A 44 -16.31 -8.25 17.53
CA LEU A 44 -15.64 -9.32 16.79
C LEU A 44 -15.90 -9.23 15.29
N GLU A 45 -17.16 -9.00 14.89
CA GLU A 45 -17.54 -8.85 13.49
C GLU A 45 -16.98 -7.57 12.87
N ALA A 46 -16.94 -6.46 13.61
CA ALA A 46 -16.33 -5.21 13.15
C ALA A 46 -14.82 -5.36 12.90
N ILE A 47 -14.11 -6.08 13.76
CA ILE A 47 -12.67 -6.37 13.57
C ILE A 47 -12.47 -7.21 12.30
N ARG A 48 -13.26 -8.27 12.12
CA ARG A 48 -13.21 -9.13 10.92
C ARG A 48 -13.44 -8.34 9.64
N GLU A 49 -14.49 -7.52 9.60
CA GLU A 49 -14.83 -6.73 8.43
C GLU A 49 -13.73 -5.70 8.12
N LYS A 50 -13.14 -5.09 9.15
CA LYS A 50 -12.02 -4.15 8.99
C LYS A 50 -10.79 -4.85 8.45
N ASN A 51 -10.46 -6.05 8.92
CA ASN A 51 -9.35 -6.85 8.39
C ASN A 51 -9.61 -7.27 6.95
N ALA A 52 -10.82 -7.70 6.59
CA ALA A 52 -11.19 -8.01 5.21
C ALA A 52 -11.04 -6.80 4.25
N ARG A 53 -11.32 -5.58 4.73
CA ARG A 53 -11.05 -4.36 3.95
C ARG A 53 -9.55 -4.09 3.81
N ARG A 54 -8.76 -4.29 4.86
CA ARG A 54 -7.29 -4.13 4.84
C ARG A 54 -6.63 -5.10 3.87
N GLU A 55 -7.11 -6.35 3.77
CA GLU A 55 -6.64 -7.31 2.77
C GLU A 55 -6.81 -6.78 1.34
N LYS A 56 -7.98 -6.21 1.04
CA LYS A 56 -8.26 -5.59 -0.26
C LYS A 56 -7.34 -4.39 -0.52
N SER A 57 -7.06 -3.57 0.50
CA SER A 57 -6.10 -2.47 0.38
C SER A 57 -4.68 -2.96 0.10
N ILE A 58 -4.23 -4.02 0.79
CA ILE A 58 -2.92 -4.63 0.54
C ILE A 58 -2.81 -5.17 -0.89
N ASP A 59 -3.85 -5.81 -1.42
CA ASP A 59 -3.87 -6.26 -2.82
C ASP A 59 -3.73 -5.08 -3.80
N GLY A 60 -4.40 -3.96 -3.51
CA GLY A 60 -4.24 -2.71 -4.26
C GLY A 60 -2.78 -2.20 -4.23
N PHE A 61 -2.20 -2.09 -3.04
CA PHE A 61 -0.81 -1.65 -2.89
C PHE A 61 0.18 -2.59 -3.59
N ARG A 62 -0.04 -3.90 -3.53
CA ARG A 62 0.80 -4.88 -4.24
C ARG A 62 0.77 -4.69 -5.75
N LYS A 63 -0.41 -4.42 -6.33
CA LYS A 63 -0.56 -4.11 -7.75
C LYS A 63 0.17 -2.82 -8.11
N GLU A 64 0.00 -1.77 -7.31
CA GLU A 64 0.71 -0.49 -7.52
C GLU A 64 2.23 -0.66 -7.42
N ILE A 65 2.74 -1.43 -6.45
CA ILE A 65 4.18 -1.73 -6.35
C ILE A 65 4.71 -2.39 -7.63
N LEU A 66 3.97 -3.34 -8.20
CA LEU A 66 4.37 -4.03 -9.43
C LEU A 66 4.38 -3.09 -10.64
N ASP A 67 3.38 -2.22 -10.73
CA ASP A 67 3.27 -1.23 -11.79
C ASP A 67 4.39 -0.19 -11.69
N GLU A 68 4.67 0.32 -10.48
CA GLU A 68 5.78 1.24 -10.20
C GLU A 68 7.15 0.61 -10.49
N ALA A 69 7.37 -0.64 -10.06
CA ALA A 69 8.61 -1.37 -10.33
C ALA A 69 8.82 -1.59 -11.84
N THR A 70 7.74 -1.89 -12.57
CA THR A 70 7.76 -2.07 -14.03
C THR A 70 8.01 -0.73 -14.73
N ALA A 71 7.38 0.35 -14.28
CA ALA A 71 7.59 1.70 -14.80
C ALA A 71 9.04 2.16 -14.59
N ARG A 72 9.64 1.88 -13.42
CA ARG A 72 11.06 2.13 -13.13
C ARG A 72 11.94 1.40 -14.14
N LYS A 73 11.72 0.09 -14.35
CA LYS A 73 12.49 -0.71 -15.32
C LYS A 73 12.35 -0.21 -16.77
N LYS A 74 11.14 0.17 -17.19
CA LYS A 74 10.88 0.71 -18.53
C LYS A 74 11.48 2.10 -18.74
N GLY A 75 11.43 2.97 -17.72
CA GLY A 75 12.08 4.28 -17.74
C GLY A 75 13.59 4.16 -17.94
N TYR A 76 14.24 3.19 -17.30
CA TYR A 76 15.65 2.88 -17.53
C TYR A 76 15.98 2.35 -18.94
N SER A 77 15.00 1.87 -19.71
CA SER A 77 15.23 1.25 -21.03
C SER A 77 15.04 2.21 -22.22
N GLN A 78 14.60 3.46 -21.99
CA GLN A 78 14.45 4.48 -23.04
C GLN A 78 15.64 5.45 -23.13
N ASP A 79 16.61 5.34 -22.21
CA ASP A 79 17.79 6.21 -22.11
C ASP A 79 19.12 5.46 -22.43
N GLN A 80 19.07 4.38 -23.23
CA GLN A 80 20.26 3.66 -23.72
C GLN A 80 20.33 3.70 -25.25
#